data_AF-G9IYI4-F1
#
_entry.id   AF-G9IYI4-F1
#
_cell.length_a   1.000
_cell.length_b   1.000
_cell.length_c   1.000
_cell.angle_alpha   90.00
_cell.angle_beta   90.00
_cell.angle_gamma   90.00
#
_symmetry.space_group_name_H-M   'P 1'
#
loop_
_entity.id
_entity.type
_entity.pdbx_description
1 polymer ?
#
loop_
_entity_poly.entity_id
_entity_poly.type
_entity_poly.pdbx_seq_one_letter_code
_entity_poly.pdbx_strand_id
1 'polypeptide(L)'
;ALEGADIVLISAGVARKPGMDRSDLFNVNAGIIRNLIGQVARTSPGACIGIITNPVNTMVPIAAEVLKKAGVYNPNKLFGVTTLDIIRSNTFVGELKHLDPATLDIPVIGGHSGVTILPLLSQIPGVSLSEQEVADLTKRIQNAGTEVVEAKAGGGSATLAMGQAAARFALSLVRAMQGDENVVECGYVESDGEYARFFAQPLLLGKEGLVQRL
;
A
#
# COMPACT_ATOMS: atom_id res chain seq x y z
N ALA A 1 18.90 -1.44 14.90
CA ALA A 1 17.57 -1.70 14.29
C ALA A 1 17.67 -2.01 12.80
N LEU A 2 18.46 -1.26 12.02
CA LEU A 2 18.58 -1.47 10.56
C LEU A 2 19.70 -2.44 10.15
N GLU A 3 20.73 -2.63 10.99
CA GLU A 3 21.82 -3.56 10.70
C GLU A 3 21.29 -4.98 10.47
N GLY A 4 21.60 -5.55 9.30
CA GLY A 4 21.15 -6.89 8.90
C GLY A 4 19.66 -7.02 8.58
N ALA A 5 18.93 -5.91 8.45
CA ALA A 5 17.50 -5.98 8.11
C ALA A 5 17.29 -6.32 6.63
N ASP A 6 16.53 -7.38 6.35
CA ASP A 6 16.10 -7.79 5.01
C ASP A 6 14.83 -7.05 4.55
N ILE A 7 13.96 -6.70 5.49
CA ILE A 7 12.71 -5.96 5.24
C ILE A 7 12.61 -4.81 6.24
N VAL A 8 12.30 -3.61 5.74
CA VAL A 8 12.06 -2.41 6.55
C VAL A 8 10.65 -1.88 6.26
N LEU A 9 9.76 -1.97 7.25
CA LEU A 9 8.43 -1.37 7.19
C LEU A 9 8.43 -0.01 7.87
N ILE A 10 7.95 1.01 7.17
CA ILE A 10 7.89 2.38 7.67
C ILE A 10 6.43 2.79 7.83
N SER A 11 5.93 2.65 9.06
CA SER A 11 4.63 3.19 9.52
C SER A 11 4.77 4.49 10.30
N ALA A 12 6.01 4.97 10.49
CA ALA A 12 6.29 6.19 11.23
C ALA A 12 5.71 7.42 10.52
N GLY A 13 4.91 8.19 11.24
CA GLY A 13 4.29 9.39 10.72
C GLY A 13 3.28 9.94 11.70
N VAL A 14 2.77 11.11 11.38
CA VAL A 14 1.66 11.73 12.09
C VAL A 14 0.38 11.41 11.32
N ALA A 15 -0.68 11.02 12.03
CA ALA A 15 -2.02 10.93 11.47
C ALA A 15 -2.66 12.33 11.45
N ARG A 16 -3.60 12.55 10.52
CA ARG A 16 -4.32 13.83 10.45
C ARG A 16 -5.02 14.12 11.78
N LYS A 17 -4.81 15.32 12.33
CA LYS A 17 -5.47 15.83 13.54
C LYS A 17 -6.45 16.95 13.19
N PRO A 18 -7.49 17.21 14.02
CA PRO A 18 -8.31 18.42 13.88
C PRO A 18 -7.45 19.68 13.80
N GLY A 19 -7.74 20.57 12.84
CA GLY A 19 -6.99 21.81 12.62
C GLY A 19 -5.69 21.69 11.80
N MET A 20 -5.31 20.49 11.35
CA MET A 20 -4.15 20.30 10.46
C MET A 20 -4.55 20.34 8.98
N ASP A 21 -3.88 21.21 8.22
CA ASP A 21 -4.04 21.28 6.78
C ASP A 21 -3.36 20.10 6.07
N ARG A 22 -3.81 19.80 4.84
CA ARG A 22 -3.22 18.70 4.04
C ARG A 22 -1.72 18.92 3.78
N SER A 23 -1.32 20.18 3.56
CA SER A 23 0.08 20.57 3.35
C SER A 23 0.94 20.32 4.59
N ASP A 24 0.42 20.56 5.79
CA ASP A 24 1.17 20.38 7.03
C ASP A 24 1.47 18.91 7.27
N LEU A 25 0.43 18.07 7.14
CA LEU A 25 0.56 16.62 7.25
C LEU A 25 1.59 16.08 6.25
N PHE A 26 1.53 16.57 5.01
CA PHE A 26 2.48 16.21 3.97
C PHE A 26 3.91 16.60 4.36
N ASN A 27 4.15 17.84 4.77
CA ASN A 27 5.48 18.34 5.09
C ASN A 27 6.11 17.59 6.27
N VAL A 28 5.33 17.32 7.32
CA VAL A 28 5.78 16.54 8.48
C VAL A 28 6.18 15.12 8.07
N ASN A 29 5.29 14.41 7.38
CA ASN A 29 5.57 13.02 7.00
C ASN A 29 6.68 12.93 5.94
N ALA A 30 6.77 13.88 5.02
CA ALA A 30 7.88 13.97 4.08
C ALA A 30 9.24 14.16 4.78
N GLY A 31 9.30 14.97 5.84
CA GLY A 31 10.49 15.12 6.67
C GLY A 31 10.90 13.80 7.34
N ILE A 32 9.93 13.10 7.94
CA ILE A 32 10.14 11.79 8.58
C ILE A 32 10.65 10.77 7.57
N ILE A 33 9.99 10.63 6.41
CA ILE A 33 10.39 9.69 5.36
C ILE A 33 11.80 10.00 4.85
N ARG A 34 12.13 11.27 4.57
CA ARG A 34 13.48 11.64 4.13
C ARG A 34 14.55 11.23 5.14
N ASN A 35 14.29 11.44 6.43
CA ASN A 35 15.22 11.07 7.48
C ASN A 35 15.41 9.55 7.57
N LEU A 36 14.30 8.80 7.69
CA LEU A 36 14.34 7.35 7.87
C LEU A 36 14.94 6.63 6.65
N ILE A 37 14.54 7.02 5.43
CA ILE A 37 15.10 6.44 4.21
C ILE A 37 16.59 6.76 4.07
N GLY A 38 17.03 7.95 4.49
CA GLY A 38 18.45 8.27 4.56
C GLY A 38 19.24 7.34 5.49
N GLN A 39 18.63 6.86 6.59
CA GLN A 39 19.25 5.88 7.47
C GLN A 39 19.27 4.48 6.83
N VAL A 40 18.16 4.05 6.21
CA VAL A 40 18.08 2.77 5.47
C VAL A 40 19.13 2.72 4.37
N ALA A 41 19.27 3.79 3.58
CA ALA A 41 20.25 3.88 2.50
C ALA A 41 21.70 3.68 2.98
N ARG A 42 22.03 4.08 4.21
CA ARG A 42 23.37 3.92 4.79
C ARG A 42 23.60 2.57 5.46
N THR A 43 22.58 2.01 6.09
CA THR A 43 22.75 0.86 6.99
C THR A 43 22.26 -0.46 6.38
N SER A 44 21.21 -0.43 5.57
CA SER A 44 20.62 -1.62 4.93
C SER A 44 20.09 -1.31 3.51
N PRO A 45 20.96 -0.83 2.59
CA PRO A 45 20.54 -0.45 1.23
C PRO A 45 19.96 -1.61 0.41
N GLY A 46 20.25 -2.85 0.78
CA GLY A 46 19.73 -4.06 0.13
C GLY A 46 18.35 -4.51 0.61
N ALA A 47 17.76 -3.87 1.62
CA ALA A 47 16.48 -4.28 2.19
C ALA A 47 15.30 -3.99 1.25
N CYS A 48 14.26 -4.81 1.32
CA CYS A 48 12.95 -4.47 0.79
C CYS A 48 12.26 -3.45 1.72
N ILE A 49 11.83 -2.32 1.18
CA ILE A 49 11.27 -1.19 1.92
C ILE A 49 9.76 -1.10 1.65
N GLY A 50 8.95 -1.24 2.70
CA GLY A 50 7.50 -1.05 2.65
C GLY A 50 7.09 0.27 3.30
N ILE A 51 6.64 1.23 2.50
CA ILE A 51 6.12 2.52 2.95
C ILE A 51 4.63 2.40 3.28
N ILE A 52 4.29 2.56 4.55
CA ILE A 52 2.91 2.60 5.06
C ILE A 52 2.50 4.04 5.38
N THR A 53 3.48 4.90 5.68
CA THR A 53 3.27 6.31 6.00
C THR A 53 2.50 7.03 4.89
N ASN A 54 1.39 7.65 5.28
CA ASN A 54 0.54 8.40 4.36
C ASN A 54 1.01 9.85 4.15
N PRO A 55 0.71 10.46 2.99
CA PRO A 55 0.08 9.86 1.80
C PRO A 55 1.06 8.98 1.00
N VAL A 56 0.74 7.68 0.84
CA VAL A 56 1.63 6.71 0.16
C VAL A 56 2.01 7.16 -1.25
N ASN A 57 1.04 7.70 -2.01
CA ASN A 57 1.22 8.22 -3.37
C ASN A 57 2.35 9.26 -3.50
N THR A 58 2.73 9.93 -2.39
CA THR A 58 3.82 10.91 -2.39
C THR A 58 5.02 10.46 -1.56
N MET A 59 4.79 9.71 -0.48
CA MET A 59 5.88 9.20 0.37
C MET A 59 6.78 8.22 -0.38
N VAL A 60 6.22 7.38 -1.26
CA VAL A 60 7.01 6.44 -2.09
C VAL A 60 7.91 7.18 -3.08
N PRO A 61 7.43 8.13 -3.90
CA PRO A 61 8.30 8.96 -4.73
C PRO A 61 9.40 9.68 -3.94
N ILE A 62 9.10 10.22 -2.76
CA ILE A 62 10.11 10.87 -1.90
C ILE A 62 11.18 9.87 -1.48
N ALA A 63 10.79 8.68 -1.03
CA ALA A 63 11.72 7.62 -0.67
C ALA A 63 12.62 7.23 -1.86
N ALA A 64 12.04 7.08 -3.05
CA ALA A 64 12.79 6.79 -4.27
C ALA A 64 13.84 7.87 -4.57
N GLU A 65 13.49 9.16 -4.49
CA GLU A 65 14.43 10.25 -4.73
C GLU A 65 15.56 10.31 -3.70
N VAL A 66 15.29 9.98 -2.43
CA VAL A 66 16.33 9.90 -1.39
C VAL A 66 17.30 8.76 -1.69
N LEU A 67 16.78 7.58 -2.05
CA LEU A 67 17.61 6.43 -2.43
C LEU A 67 18.41 6.70 -3.72
N LYS A 68 17.83 7.38 -4.71
CA LYS A 68 18.49 7.75 -5.97
C LYS A 68 19.66 8.71 -5.69
N LYS A 69 19.44 9.73 -4.86
CA LYS A 69 20.50 10.65 -4.42
C LYS A 69 21.61 9.96 -3.63
N ALA A 70 21.28 8.90 -2.90
CA ALA A 70 22.26 8.09 -2.18
C ALA A 70 22.96 7.04 -3.07
N GLY A 71 22.56 6.89 -4.35
CA GLY A 71 23.18 5.95 -5.30
C GLY A 71 22.82 4.48 -5.07
N VAL A 72 21.79 4.18 -4.28
CA VAL A 72 21.43 2.80 -3.86
C VAL A 72 20.00 2.41 -4.23
N TYR A 73 19.34 3.19 -5.08
CA TYR A 73 17.96 2.93 -5.45
C TYR A 73 17.82 1.67 -6.29
N ASN A 74 16.97 0.75 -5.83
CA ASN A 74 16.49 -0.39 -6.58
C ASN A 74 14.95 -0.32 -6.69
N PRO A 75 14.38 -0.13 -7.90
CA PRO A 75 12.93 -0.02 -8.08
C PRO A 75 12.17 -1.30 -7.73
N ASN A 76 12.85 -2.45 -7.67
CA ASN A 76 12.25 -3.73 -7.32
C ASN A 76 12.21 -3.98 -5.80
N LYS A 77 12.77 -3.08 -4.98
CA LYS A 77 12.83 -3.20 -3.52
C LYS A 77 12.11 -2.07 -2.78
N LEU A 78 11.41 -1.17 -3.46
CA LEU A 78 10.62 -0.09 -2.84
C LEU A 78 9.14 -0.25 -3.17
N PHE A 79 8.33 -0.37 -2.12
CA PHE A 79 6.89 -0.61 -2.22
C PHE A 79 6.13 0.41 -1.37
N GLY A 80 5.00 0.90 -1.89
CA GLY A 80 3.93 1.46 -1.08
C GLY A 80 2.93 0.37 -0.73
N VAL A 81 2.64 0.22 0.57
CA VAL A 81 1.74 -0.81 1.07
C VAL A 81 0.30 -0.36 0.87
N THR A 82 -0.37 -0.92 -0.15
CA THR A 82 -1.77 -0.61 -0.49
C THR A 82 -2.75 -1.73 -0.10
N THR A 83 -2.25 -2.78 0.58
CA THR A 83 -3.00 -3.98 0.97
C THR A 83 -4.27 -3.69 1.79
N LEU A 84 -4.36 -2.54 2.45
CA LEU A 84 -5.57 -2.13 3.18
C LEU A 84 -6.77 -1.98 2.23
N ASP A 85 -6.54 -1.51 1.00
CA ASP A 85 -7.61 -1.33 0.02
C ASP A 85 -8.12 -2.68 -0.50
N ILE A 86 -7.25 -3.69 -0.58
CA ILE A 86 -7.57 -5.05 -1.01
C ILE A 86 -8.44 -5.71 0.06
N ILE A 87 -8.01 -5.70 1.32
CA ILE A 87 -8.80 -6.32 2.41
C ILE A 87 -10.16 -5.63 2.60
N ARG A 88 -10.25 -4.32 2.35
CA ARG A 88 -11.53 -3.59 2.34
C ARG A 88 -12.42 -4.03 1.17
N SER A 89 -11.86 -4.12 -0.03
CA SER A 89 -12.58 -4.59 -1.21
C SER A 89 -13.14 -6.00 -0.99
N ASN A 90 -12.31 -6.92 -0.49
CA ASN A 90 -12.70 -8.28 -0.13
C ASN A 90 -13.82 -8.29 0.91
N THR A 91 -13.72 -7.46 1.94
CA THR A 91 -14.74 -7.37 3.00
C THR A 91 -16.08 -6.86 2.44
N PHE A 92 -16.07 -5.75 1.68
CA PHE A 92 -17.32 -5.14 1.22
C PHE A 92 -18.01 -5.96 0.13
N VAL A 93 -17.25 -6.59 -0.77
CA VAL A 93 -17.83 -7.53 -1.74
C VAL A 93 -18.36 -8.78 -1.04
N GLY A 94 -17.60 -9.34 -0.08
CA GLY A 94 -18.03 -10.49 0.69
C GLY A 94 -19.32 -10.23 1.46
N GLU A 95 -19.44 -9.05 2.08
CA GLU A 95 -20.67 -8.59 2.74
C GLU A 95 -21.85 -8.49 1.75
N LEU A 96 -21.66 -7.83 0.61
CA LEU A 96 -22.71 -7.62 -0.38
C LEU A 96 -23.21 -8.92 -1.01
N LYS A 97 -22.30 -9.86 -1.31
CA LYS A 97 -22.61 -11.11 -2.01
C LYS A 97 -22.74 -12.31 -1.08
N HIS A 98 -22.68 -12.10 0.23
CA HIS A 98 -22.71 -13.16 1.25
C HIS A 98 -21.65 -14.24 1.03
N LEU A 99 -20.44 -13.82 0.66
CA LEU A 99 -19.26 -14.66 0.47
C LEU A 99 -18.27 -14.45 1.61
N ASP A 100 -17.44 -15.45 1.90
CA ASP A 100 -16.36 -15.31 2.87
C ASP A 100 -15.27 -14.37 2.33
N PRO A 101 -15.00 -13.21 2.96
CA PRO A 101 -13.95 -12.29 2.53
C PRO A 101 -12.56 -12.91 2.47
N ALA A 102 -12.29 -13.96 3.24
CA ALA A 102 -11.00 -14.66 3.23
C ALA A 102 -10.77 -15.46 1.94
N THR A 103 -11.84 -15.78 1.19
CA THR A 103 -11.77 -16.52 -0.09
C THR A 103 -11.73 -15.59 -1.31
N LEU A 104 -11.93 -14.28 -1.10
CA LEU A 104 -11.89 -13.27 -2.14
C LEU A 104 -10.48 -12.66 -2.25
N ASP A 105 -10.08 -12.33 -3.46
CA ASP A 105 -8.90 -11.51 -3.73
C ASP A 105 -9.23 -10.58 -4.90
N ILE A 106 -9.69 -9.37 -4.57
CA ILE A 106 -10.02 -8.34 -5.55
C ILE A 106 -8.77 -7.49 -5.80
N PRO A 107 -8.22 -7.48 -7.02
CA PRO A 107 -7.11 -6.59 -7.35
C PRO A 107 -7.53 -5.14 -7.19
N VAL A 108 -6.68 -4.32 -6.56
CA VAL A 108 -6.88 -2.87 -6.46
C VAL A 108 -5.65 -2.19 -7.03
N ILE A 109 -5.86 -1.38 -8.06
CA ILE A 109 -4.81 -0.72 -8.82
C ILE A 109 -4.86 0.80 -8.67
N GLY A 110 -3.91 1.51 -9.26
CA GLY A 110 -3.85 2.97 -9.26
C GLY A 110 -2.97 3.53 -8.15
N GLY A 111 -3.58 4.04 -7.09
CA GLY A 111 -2.91 4.62 -5.92
C GLY A 111 -3.64 4.27 -4.63
N HIS A 112 -3.35 5.00 -3.56
CA HIS A 112 -3.79 4.73 -2.19
C HIS A 112 -4.56 5.90 -1.56
N SER A 113 -5.21 6.75 -2.36
CA SER A 113 -5.98 7.88 -1.85
C SER A 113 -7.18 8.24 -2.73
N GLY A 114 -8.38 8.15 -2.17
CA GLY A 114 -9.62 8.59 -2.80
C GLY A 114 -9.78 8.00 -4.21
N VAL A 115 -10.01 8.88 -5.19
CA VAL A 115 -10.25 8.51 -6.60
C VAL A 115 -9.09 7.75 -7.27
N THR A 116 -7.89 7.74 -6.68
CA THR A 116 -6.78 6.96 -7.21
C THR A 116 -6.90 5.47 -6.90
N ILE A 117 -7.76 5.06 -5.95
CA ILE A 117 -7.98 3.66 -5.58
C ILE A 117 -9.01 3.05 -6.56
N LEU A 118 -8.59 2.06 -7.34
CA LEU A 118 -9.41 1.45 -8.40
C LEU A 118 -9.57 -0.05 -8.16
N PRO A 119 -10.65 -0.51 -7.48
CA PRO A 119 -10.93 -1.93 -7.32
C PRO A 119 -11.40 -2.53 -8.65
N LEU A 120 -10.74 -3.59 -9.12
CA LEU A 120 -11.07 -4.27 -10.36
C LEU A 120 -12.22 -5.27 -10.15
N LEU A 121 -13.39 -4.73 -9.84
CA LEU A 121 -14.60 -5.49 -9.49
C LEU A 121 -15.09 -6.42 -10.61
N SER A 122 -14.68 -6.18 -11.86
CA SER A 122 -14.98 -7.03 -13.01
C SER A 122 -14.14 -8.32 -13.06
N GLN A 123 -13.07 -8.42 -12.27
CA GLN A 123 -12.14 -9.56 -12.29
C GLN A 123 -12.43 -10.60 -11.20
N ILE A 124 -13.54 -10.46 -10.49
CA ILE A 124 -13.91 -11.36 -9.38
C ILE A 124 -14.50 -12.64 -9.98
N PRO A 125 -13.86 -13.82 -9.81
CA PRO A 125 -14.35 -15.05 -10.40
C PRO A 125 -15.74 -15.43 -9.88
N GLY A 126 -16.68 -15.68 -10.79
CA GLY A 126 -18.03 -16.15 -10.43
C GLY A 126 -18.95 -15.11 -9.79
N VAL A 127 -18.54 -13.84 -9.71
CA VAL A 127 -19.35 -12.77 -9.12
C VAL A 127 -19.78 -11.78 -10.19
N SER A 128 -21.10 -11.59 -10.34
CA SER A 128 -21.68 -10.55 -11.18
C SER A 128 -22.18 -9.39 -10.32
N LEU A 129 -21.83 -8.16 -10.73
CA LEU A 129 -22.26 -6.92 -10.10
C LEU A 129 -23.04 -6.08 -11.11
N SER A 130 -24.16 -5.51 -10.67
CA SER A 130 -24.86 -4.46 -11.44
C SER A 130 -24.02 -3.17 -11.48
N GLU A 131 -24.29 -2.29 -12.44
CA GLU A 131 -23.60 -0.99 -12.52
C GLU A 131 -23.74 -0.17 -11.23
N GLN A 132 -24.92 -0.23 -10.59
CA GLN A 132 -25.16 0.45 -9.31
C GLN A 132 -24.31 -0.15 -8.18
N GLU A 133 -24.22 -1.48 -8.08
CA GLU A 133 -23.35 -2.14 -7.11
C GLU A 133 -21.88 -1.79 -7.33
N VAL A 134 -21.42 -1.73 -8.59
CA VAL A 134 -20.06 -1.31 -8.94
C VAL A 134 -19.80 0.13 -8.48
N ALA A 135 -20.72 1.05 -8.75
CA ALA A 135 -20.60 2.44 -8.35
C ALA A 135 -20.56 2.61 -6.82
N ASP A 136 -21.46 1.94 -6.11
CA ASP A 136 -21.58 2.02 -4.65
C ASP A 136 -20.38 1.38 -3.94
N LEU A 137 -19.94 0.19 -4.38
CA LEU A 137 -18.74 -0.45 -3.85
C LEU A 137 -17.50 0.40 -4.09
N THR A 138 -17.29 0.88 -5.32
CA THR A 138 -16.13 1.71 -5.66
C THR A 138 -16.10 2.96 -4.77
N LYS A 139 -17.24 3.64 -4.64
CA LYS A 139 -17.35 4.82 -3.78
C LYS A 139 -17.05 4.49 -2.32
N ARG A 140 -17.58 3.39 -1.77
CA ARG A 140 -17.31 2.98 -0.38
C ARG A 140 -15.83 2.65 -0.18
N ILE A 141 -15.22 1.88 -1.09
CA ILE A 141 -13.80 1.49 -1.04
C ILE A 141 -12.90 2.73 -1.02
N GLN A 142 -13.14 3.69 -1.93
CA GLN A 142 -12.37 4.93 -2.01
C GLN A 142 -12.49 5.83 -0.76
N ASN A 143 -13.61 5.71 -0.02
CA ASN A 143 -13.91 6.53 1.15
C ASN A 143 -13.80 5.80 2.49
N ALA A 144 -13.43 4.52 2.50
CA ALA A 144 -13.36 3.69 3.72
C ALA A 144 -12.36 4.21 4.76
N GLY A 145 -11.35 4.99 4.34
CA GLY A 145 -10.48 5.73 5.26
C GLY A 145 -11.24 6.79 6.05
N THR A 146 -12.11 7.54 5.38
CA THR A 146 -12.97 8.58 5.97
C THR A 146 -14.02 7.96 6.88
N GLU A 147 -14.65 6.85 6.47
CA GLU A 147 -15.65 6.12 7.28
C GLU A 147 -15.10 5.79 8.68
N VAL A 148 -13.84 5.34 8.78
CA VAL A 148 -13.21 5.05 10.07
C VAL A 148 -12.91 6.31 10.89
N VAL A 149 -12.48 7.39 10.24
CA VAL A 149 -12.21 8.67 10.93
C VAL A 149 -13.48 9.24 11.53
N GLU A 150 -14.58 9.19 10.79
CA GLU A 150 -15.91 9.63 11.22
C GLU A 150 -16.44 8.75 12.35
N ALA A 151 -16.35 7.42 12.21
CA ALA A 151 -16.75 6.47 13.27
C ALA A 151 -15.94 6.65 14.57
N LYS A 152 -14.69 7.12 14.47
CA LYS A 152 -13.85 7.47 15.62
C LYS A 152 -14.02 8.91 16.11
N ALA A 153 -15.01 9.65 15.59
CA ALA A 153 -15.27 11.06 15.92
C ALA A 153 -14.01 11.95 15.82
N GLY A 154 -13.16 11.71 14.81
CA GLY A 154 -11.90 12.44 14.62
C GLY A 154 -10.75 12.02 15.54
N GLY A 155 -10.94 10.97 16.37
CA GLY A 155 -9.91 10.40 17.25
C GLY A 155 -8.77 9.66 16.54
N GLY A 156 -8.74 9.68 15.21
CA GLY A 156 -7.69 9.09 14.37
C GLY A 156 -8.23 8.24 13.23
N SER A 157 -7.33 7.70 12.40
CA SER A 157 -7.66 6.84 11.27
C SER A 157 -7.63 5.35 11.63
N ALA A 158 -7.78 4.48 10.62
CA ALA A 158 -7.64 3.04 10.77
C ALA A 158 -6.23 2.67 11.28
N THR A 159 -6.18 1.95 12.40
CA THR A 159 -4.94 1.50 13.03
C THR A 159 -4.84 -0.02 12.98
N LEU A 160 -5.81 -0.73 13.56
CA LEU A 160 -5.82 -2.19 13.63
C LEU A 160 -5.89 -2.84 12.24
N ALA A 161 -6.84 -2.41 11.40
CA ALA A 161 -6.96 -2.90 10.03
C ALA A 161 -5.71 -2.59 9.18
N MET A 162 -5.09 -1.43 9.38
CA MET A 162 -3.82 -1.10 8.72
C MET A 162 -2.67 -1.98 9.22
N GLY A 163 -2.63 -2.29 10.52
CA GLY A 163 -1.68 -3.24 11.10
C GLY A 163 -1.82 -4.63 10.48
N GLN A 164 -3.05 -5.13 10.34
CA GLN A 164 -3.33 -6.40 9.65
C GLN A 164 -2.88 -6.37 8.19
N ALA A 165 -3.20 -5.31 7.44
CA ALA A 165 -2.82 -5.17 6.04
C ALA A 165 -1.30 -5.13 5.86
N ALA A 166 -0.60 -4.35 6.69
CA ALA A 166 0.85 -4.28 6.68
C ALA A 166 1.49 -5.62 7.07
N ALA A 167 0.92 -6.33 8.04
CA ALA A 167 1.37 -7.66 8.43
C ALA A 167 1.20 -8.67 7.29
N ARG A 168 0.06 -8.68 6.59
CA ARG A 168 -0.15 -9.52 5.39
C ARG A 168 0.93 -9.26 4.35
N PHE A 169 1.14 -8.00 3.96
CA PHE A 169 2.14 -7.65 2.96
C PHE A 169 3.56 -8.06 3.36
N ALA A 170 3.93 -7.82 4.62
CA ALA A 170 5.23 -8.18 5.15
C ALA A 170 5.46 -9.69 5.17
N LEU A 171 4.44 -10.47 5.58
CA LEU A 171 4.50 -11.93 5.55
C LEU A 171 4.59 -12.47 4.12
N SER A 172 3.90 -11.85 3.15
CA SER A 172 4.05 -12.19 1.73
C SER A 172 5.48 -11.95 1.24
N LEU A 173 6.11 -10.81 1.61
CA LEU A 173 7.53 -10.58 1.32
C LEU A 173 8.43 -11.63 1.99
N VAL A 174 8.24 -11.95 3.27
CA VAL A 174 9.03 -12.97 3.98
C VAL A 174 8.92 -14.32 3.27
N ARG A 175 7.70 -14.75 2.93
CA ARG A 175 7.46 -16.02 2.21
C ARG A 175 8.20 -16.05 0.86
N ALA A 176 8.05 -15.00 0.07
CA ALA A 176 8.74 -14.88 -1.22
C ALA A 176 10.27 -14.90 -1.06
N MET A 177 10.79 -14.24 -0.01
CA MET A 177 12.21 -14.23 0.34
C MET A 177 12.74 -15.60 0.76
N GLN A 178 11.89 -16.40 1.41
CA GLN A 178 12.19 -17.79 1.78
C GLN A 178 12.08 -18.77 0.60
N GLY A 179 11.58 -18.32 -0.55
CA GLY A 179 11.52 -19.10 -1.79
C GLY A 179 10.16 -19.69 -2.11
N ASP A 180 9.09 -19.26 -1.44
CA ASP A 180 7.73 -19.56 -1.91
C ASP A 180 7.55 -19.01 -3.32
N GLU A 181 7.04 -19.84 -4.22
CA GLU A 181 6.68 -19.45 -5.58
C GLU A 181 5.27 -18.86 -5.63
N ASN A 182 4.98 -18.08 -6.67
CA ASN A 182 3.65 -17.53 -6.95
C ASN A 182 3.07 -16.65 -5.81
N VAL A 183 3.93 -15.98 -5.03
CA VAL A 183 3.49 -14.98 -4.06
C VAL A 183 3.13 -13.70 -4.79
N VAL A 184 1.83 -13.43 -4.92
CA VAL A 184 1.30 -12.24 -5.58
C VAL A 184 0.64 -11.30 -4.59
N GLU A 185 0.96 -10.01 -4.66
CA GLU A 185 0.30 -8.94 -3.91
C GLU A 185 0.13 -7.71 -4.80
N CYS A 186 -0.88 -6.89 -4.56
CA CYS A 186 -0.92 -5.53 -5.13
C CYS A 186 -0.03 -4.59 -4.32
N GLY A 187 0.81 -3.78 -4.98
CA GLY A 187 1.65 -2.80 -4.30
C GLY A 187 1.99 -1.60 -5.19
N TYR A 188 2.17 -0.44 -4.58
CA TYR A 188 2.49 0.81 -5.29
C TYR A 188 4.00 0.91 -5.54
N VAL A 189 4.43 0.70 -6.78
CA VAL A 189 5.86 0.60 -7.16
C VAL A 189 6.19 1.54 -8.31
N GLU A 190 7.48 1.79 -8.57
CA GLU A 190 7.88 2.46 -9.83
C GLU A 190 7.50 1.54 -10.99
N SER A 191 6.70 2.05 -11.93
CA SER A 191 6.17 1.31 -13.07
C SER A 191 7.03 1.56 -14.33
N ASP A 192 6.62 0.98 -15.45
CA ASP A 192 7.15 1.29 -16.78
C ASP A 192 6.71 2.66 -17.32
N GLY A 193 5.79 3.33 -16.62
CA GLY A 193 5.29 4.66 -16.96
C GLY A 193 4.06 4.68 -17.86
N GLU A 194 3.40 3.54 -18.15
CA GLU A 194 2.19 3.51 -19.00
C GLU A 194 1.11 4.49 -18.52
N TYR A 195 0.77 4.45 -17.22
CA TYR A 195 -0.24 5.32 -16.62
C TYR A 195 0.36 6.48 -15.81
N ALA A 196 1.38 6.18 -15.02
CA ALA A 196 2.10 7.13 -14.16
C ALA A 196 3.41 6.49 -13.71
N ARG A 197 4.42 7.31 -13.37
CA ARG A 197 5.74 6.82 -12.89
C ARG A 197 5.65 5.83 -11.74
N PHE A 198 4.69 6.01 -10.84
CA PHE A 198 4.39 5.06 -9.77
C PHE A 198 2.93 4.66 -9.86
N PHE A 199 2.66 3.36 -9.76
CA PHE A 199 1.33 2.79 -9.93
C PHE A 199 1.17 1.52 -9.09
N ALA A 200 0.02 1.35 -8.46
CA ALA A 200 -0.35 0.13 -7.76
C ALA A 200 -0.89 -0.86 -8.78
N GLN A 201 -0.32 -2.05 -8.81
CA GLN A 201 -0.71 -3.15 -9.70
C GLN A 201 -0.32 -4.48 -9.05
N PRO A 202 -0.80 -5.63 -9.55
CA PRO A 202 -0.38 -6.92 -9.03
C PRO A 202 1.12 -7.18 -9.31
N LEU A 203 1.80 -7.74 -8.31
CA LEU A 203 3.24 -7.92 -8.26
C LEU A 203 3.56 -9.37 -7.93
N LEU A 204 4.35 -10.03 -8.77
CA LEU A 204 5.00 -11.28 -8.40
C LEU A 204 6.23 -10.96 -7.54
N LEU A 205 6.24 -11.46 -6.31
CA LEU A 205 7.33 -11.31 -5.36
C LEU A 205 8.25 -12.54 -5.40
N GLY A 206 9.52 -12.35 -5.09
CA GLY A 206 10.53 -13.40 -4.99
C GLY A 206 11.66 -13.06 -4.04
N LYS A 207 12.78 -13.79 -4.16
CA LYS A 207 13.90 -13.72 -3.20
C LYS A 207 14.51 -12.33 -3.02
N GLU A 208 14.47 -11.52 -4.06
CA GLU A 208 15.08 -10.18 -4.09
C GLU A 208 14.03 -9.06 -4.21
N GLY A 209 12.78 -9.30 -3.81
CA GLY A 209 11.68 -8.35 -3.92
C GLY A 209 10.83 -8.60 -5.16
N LEU A 210 10.54 -7.55 -5.94
CA LEU A 210 9.70 -7.61 -7.12
C LEU A 210 10.38 -8.37 -8.26
N VAL A 211 9.72 -9.41 -8.76
CA VAL A 211 10.14 -10.21 -9.93
C VAL A 211 9.45 -9.71 -11.19
N GLN A 212 8.13 -9.54 -11.14
CA GLN A 212 7.32 -9.17 -12.30
C GLN A 212 6.13 -8.29 -11.89
N ARG A 213 5.83 -7.28 -12.72
CA ARG A 213 4.59 -6.49 -12.69
C ARG A 213 3.59 -7.22 -13.60
N LEU A 214 2.44 -7.62 -13.08
CA LEU A 214 1.45 -8.45 -13.78
C LEU A 214 0.32 -7.61 -14.37
#